data_AF-A0A3N7CJA0-F1
#
_entry.id   AF-A0A3N7CJA0-F1
#
_cell.length_a   1.000
_cell.length_b   1.000
_cell.length_c   1.000
_cell.angle_alpha   90.00
_cell.angle_beta   90.00
_cell.angle_gamma   90.00
#
_symmetry.space_group_name_H-M   'P 1'
#
loop_
_entity.id
_entity.type
_entity.pdbx_description
1 polymer ?
#
loop_
_entity_poly.entity_id
_entity_poly.type
_entity_poly.pdbx_seq_one_letter_code
_entity_poly.pdbx_strand_id
1 'polypeptide(L)'
;MTPYDMGRISAFLIAHRKLEDRADKRGMRRDEKDLAAILREASVDELRDLEDLMSGQGFVFVQLGSFDVEGIGPGSRVYLAARRADMPSCLVDSSHVVERMGLGQRPNAAKIWFTQIWLLHLDLIYTQLDRSPLERGRWINASFTREMLQDALSTHINDHVRKLNAVELTNSEVYEVLCAEKGADVSRYVRRFLEIMCEGGLLEERAEGAFRQTLLSAVEMKENFDRSLAPLMLAREQSGQSPSMAQLAGPLLTAAQEIASDGGEQ
;
A
#
# COMPACT_ATOMS: atom_id res chain seq x y z
N MET A 1 31.26 -6.22 -8.15
CA MET A 1 30.54 -6.39 -6.87
C MET A 1 30.93 -7.73 -6.25
N THR A 2 31.49 -7.73 -5.03
CA THR A 2 31.87 -8.98 -4.34
C THR A 2 30.66 -9.63 -3.64
N PRO A 3 30.71 -10.93 -3.28
CA PRO A 3 29.66 -11.55 -2.47
C PRO A 3 29.41 -10.84 -1.13
N TYR A 4 30.46 -10.26 -0.54
CA TYR A 4 30.36 -9.44 0.67
C TYR A 4 29.54 -8.16 0.42
N ASP A 5 29.79 -7.48 -0.71
CA ASP A 5 29.03 -6.29 -1.10
C ASP A 5 27.56 -6.62 -1.37
N MET A 6 27.29 -7.72 -2.09
CA MET A 6 25.91 -8.20 -2.33
C MET A 6 25.18 -8.45 -1.00
N GLY A 7 25.84 -9.09 -0.03
CA GLY A 7 25.28 -9.32 1.30
C GLY A 7 24.96 -8.02 2.04
N ARG A 8 25.86 -7.02 1.97
CA ARG A 8 25.61 -5.70 2.59
C ARG A 8 24.47 -4.94 1.92
N ILE A 9 24.41 -4.96 0.59
CA ILE A 9 23.35 -4.31 -0.18
C ILE A 9 22.00 -4.97 0.12
N SER A 10 21.94 -6.30 0.08
CA SER A 10 20.76 -7.08 0.43
C SER A 10 20.28 -6.75 1.84
N ALA A 11 21.17 -6.81 2.85
CA ALA A 11 20.82 -6.46 4.23
C ALA A 11 20.29 -5.02 4.37
N PHE A 12 20.95 -4.06 3.71
CA PHE A 12 20.51 -2.66 3.71
C PHE A 12 19.12 -2.50 3.07
N LEU A 13 18.90 -3.11 1.91
CA LEU A 13 17.63 -3.03 1.19
C LEU A 13 16.50 -3.76 1.93
N ILE A 14 16.77 -4.87 2.62
CA ILE A 14 15.77 -5.52 3.47
C ILE A 14 15.36 -4.61 4.63
N ALA A 15 16.34 -3.99 5.29
CA ALA A 15 16.10 -3.13 6.45
C ALA A 15 15.45 -1.78 6.09
N HIS A 16 15.80 -1.21 4.94
CA HIS A 16 15.41 0.17 4.60
C HIS A 16 14.53 0.29 3.37
N ARG A 17 14.36 -0.80 2.60
CA ARG A 17 13.49 -0.96 1.42
C ARG A 17 13.82 -0.10 0.20
N LYS A 18 14.63 0.93 0.41
CA LYS A 18 14.98 1.94 -0.56
C LYS A 18 16.42 2.40 -0.31
N LEU A 19 17.17 2.48 -1.40
CA LEU A 19 18.52 3.02 -1.46
C LEU A 19 18.57 4.06 -2.57
N GLU A 20 19.04 5.26 -2.22
CA GLU A 20 19.17 6.38 -3.16
C GLU A 20 20.64 6.71 -3.39
N ASP A 21 20.99 6.90 -4.65
CA ASP A 21 22.32 7.30 -5.08
C ASP A 21 22.60 8.79 -4.81
N ARG A 22 21.56 9.62 -4.91
CA ARG A 22 21.56 11.00 -4.46
C ARG A 22 20.27 11.25 -3.70
N ALA A 23 20.39 11.76 -2.48
CA ALA A 23 19.25 12.18 -1.68
C ALA A 23 19.14 13.70 -1.75
N ASP A 24 18.14 14.21 -2.46
CA ASP A 24 17.97 15.66 -2.66
C ASP A 24 17.48 16.39 -1.39
N LYS A 25 16.79 15.69 -0.49
CA LYS A 25 16.11 16.31 0.67
C LYS A 25 16.28 15.58 2.00
N ARG A 26 16.62 14.29 1.96
CA ARG A 26 16.81 13.45 3.14
C ARG A 26 18.31 13.30 3.39
N GLY A 27 18.74 13.33 4.65
CA GLY A 27 20.08 12.89 4.98
C GLY A 27 20.29 11.44 4.53
N MET A 28 21.39 11.17 3.83
CA MET A 28 21.77 9.79 3.48
C MET A 28 22.01 9.00 4.77
N ARG A 29 21.57 7.73 4.79
CA ARG A 29 21.88 6.84 5.90
C ARG A 29 23.35 6.49 5.88
N ARG A 30 23.84 5.99 7.03
CA ARG A 30 25.16 5.38 7.13
C ARG A 30 25.29 4.29 6.05
N ASP A 31 26.42 4.29 5.35
CA ASP A 31 26.78 3.39 4.25
C ASP A 31 25.93 3.51 2.97
N GLU A 32 24.81 4.25 2.94
CA GLU A 32 23.91 4.34 1.77
C GLU A 32 24.64 4.84 0.52
N LYS A 33 25.49 5.85 0.69
CA LYS A 33 26.29 6.44 -0.40
C LYS A 33 27.28 5.44 -1.00
N ASP A 34 27.95 4.67 -0.15
CA ASP A 34 28.98 3.72 -0.58
C ASP A 34 28.33 2.54 -1.29
N LEU A 35 27.22 2.02 -0.74
CA LEU A 35 26.44 0.95 -1.36
C LEU A 35 25.83 1.40 -2.70
N ALA A 36 25.40 2.66 -2.81
CA ALA A 36 24.91 3.20 -4.07
C ALA A 36 26.00 3.32 -5.14
N ALA A 37 27.23 3.68 -4.75
CA ALA A 37 28.35 3.72 -5.68
C ALA A 37 28.64 2.32 -6.26
N ILE A 38 28.64 1.29 -5.42
CA ILE A 38 28.80 -0.11 -5.84
C ILE A 38 27.69 -0.50 -6.83
N LEU A 39 26.43 -0.21 -6.51
CA LEU A 39 25.29 -0.51 -7.38
C LEU A 39 25.28 0.28 -8.70
N ARG A 40 25.88 1.47 -8.73
CA ARG A 40 26.00 2.28 -9.94
C ARG A 40 27.02 1.68 -10.92
N GLU A 41 28.11 1.15 -10.39
CA GLU A 41 29.23 0.57 -11.14
C GLU A 41 29.06 -0.93 -11.43
N ALA A 42 28.08 -1.59 -10.79
CA ALA A 42 27.80 -3.00 -10.97
C ALA A 42 27.51 -3.36 -12.43
N SER A 43 28.04 -4.52 -12.86
CA SER A 43 27.75 -5.08 -14.18
C SER A 43 26.34 -5.69 -14.24
N VAL A 44 25.84 -5.99 -15.44
CA VAL A 44 24.54 -6.65 -15.61
C VAL A 44 24.50 -8.02 -14.93
N ASP A 45 25.58 -8.80 -15.04
CA ASP A 45 25.66 -10.12 -14.41
C ASP A 45 25.65 -10.01 -12.88
N GLU A 46 26.35 -9.02 -12.33
CA GLU A 46 26.37 -8.78 -10.88
C GLU A 46 25.02 -8.32 -10.34
N LEU A 47 24.28 -7.50 -11.10
CA LEU A 47 22.92 -7.09 -10.74
C LEU A 47 21.95 -8.28 -10.80
N ARG A 48 22.13 -9.19 -11.76
CA ARG A 48 21.33 -10.41 -11.87
C ARG A 48 21.58 -11.36 -10.70
N ASP A 49 22.84 -11.55 -10.30
CA ASP A 49 23.18 -12.36 -9.12
C ASP A 49 22.54 -11.78 -7.83
N LEU A 50 22.55 -10.45 -7.70
CA LEU A 50 21.87 -9.77 -6.59
C LEU A 50 20.34 -9.94 -6.65
N GLU A 51 19.75 -9.85 -7.84
CA GLU A 51 18.33 -10.09 -8.06
C GLU A 51 17.93 -11.52 -7.66
N ASP A 52 18.71 -12.52 -8.07
CA ASP A 52 18.49 -13.93 -7.71
C ASP A 52 18.59 -14.14 -6.18
N LEU A 53 19.58 -13.52 -5.53
CA LEU A 53 19.72 -13.53 -4.07
C LEU A 53 18.50 -12.92 -3.37
N MET A 54 18.05 -11.74 -3.80
CA MET A 54 16.90 -11.04 -3.24
C MET A 54 15.59 -11.78 -3.50
N SER A 55 15.45 -12.40 -4.67
CA SER A 55 14.30 -13.23 -5.05
C SER A 55 14.17 -14.45 -4.13
N GLY A 56 15.29 -15.09 -3.77
CA GLY A 56 15.33 -16.16 -2.76
C GLY A 56 14.86 -15.72 -1.37
N GLN A 57 14.89 -14.42 -1.08
CA GLN A 57 14.42 -13.83 0.18
C GLN A 57 12.99 -13.25 0.09
N GLY A 58 12.31 -13.41 -1.07
CA GLY A 58 10.94 -12.93 -1.27
C GLY A 58 10.82 -11.50 -1.78
N PHE A 59 11.90 -10.91 -2.32
CA PHE A 59 11.91 -9.56 -2.86
C PHE A 59 12.20 -9.52 -4.36
N VAL A 60 11.62 -8.54 -5.03
CA VAL A 60 11.97 -8.13 -6.39
C VAL A 60 12.89 -6.92 -6.27
N PHE A 61 14.11 -7.05 -6.79
CA PHE A 61 15.04 -5.94 -6.88
C PHE A 61 14.61 -5.04 -8.05
N VAL A 62 14.28 -3.78 -7.76
CA VAL A 62 13.80 -2.82 -8.76
C VAL A 62 14.77 -1.64 -8.83
N GLN A 63 15.25 -1.35 -10.04
CA GLN A 63 16.06 -0.17 -10.34
C GLN A 63 15.24 0.83 -11.15
N LEU A 64 15.18 2.08 -10.71
CA LEU A 64 14.51 3.19 -11.39
C LEU A 64 15.44 4.40 -11.52
N GLY A 65 15.40 5.07 -12.66
CA GLY A 65 16.06 6.34 -12.90
C GLY A 65 15.08 7.47 -13.23
N SER A 66 15.63 8.65 -13.54
CA SER A 66 14.85 9.85 -13.89
C SER A 66 13.98 9.71 -15.14
N PHE A 67 14.22 8.71 -16.00
CA PHE A 67 13.41 8.43 -17.18
C PHE A 67 12.22 7.51 -16.88
N ASP A 68 12.25 6.76 -15.77
CA ASP A 68 11.22 5.75 -15.47
C ASP A 68 10.04 6.32 -14.69
N VAL A 69 10.31 7.30 -13.81
CA VAL A 69 9.32 7.93 -12.94
C VAL A 69 9.72 9.36 -12.61
N GLU A 70 8.71 10.24 -12.59
CA GLU A 70 8.86 11.61 -12.11
C GLU A 70 9.25 11.63 -10.62
N GLY A 71 10.10 12.60 -10.24
CA GLY A 71 10.58 12.77 -8.87
C GLY A 71 11.96 12.19 -8.56
N ILE A 72 12.58 11.47 -9.51
CA ILE A 72 13.99 11.09 -9.41
C ILE A 72 14.83 12.17 -10.12
N GLY A 73 15.79 12.76 -9.39
CA GLY A 73 16.65 13.81 -9.93
C GLY A 73 17.46 13.34 -11.16
N PRO A 74 17.79 14.23 -12.12
CA PRO A 74 18.50 13.85 -13.34
C PRO A 74 19.79 13.06 -13.08
N GLY A 75 19.92 11.91 -13.75
CA GLY A 75 21.09 11.02 -13.61
C GLY A 75 21.17 10.29 -12.25
N SER A 76 20.16 10.43 -11.40
CA SER A 76 20.06 9.68 -10.14
C SER A 76 19.38 8.34 -10.37
N ARG A 77 19.74 7.37 -9.54
CA ARG A 77 19.11 6.04 -9.49
C ARG A 77 18.55 5.79 -8.11
N VAL A 78 17.43 5.09 -8.08
CA VAL A 78 16.78 4.59 -6.88
C VAL A 78 16.66 3.08 -7.01
N TYR A 79 17.07 2.39 -5.96
CA TYR A 79 17.03 0.94 -5.87
C TYR A 79 16.04 0.56 -4.77
N LEU A 80 15.14 -0.37 -5.07
CA LEU A 80 14.03 -0.74 -4.21
C LEU A 80 14.01 -2.26 -4.00
N ALA A 81 13.64 -2.68 -2.80
CA ALA A 81 13.27 -4.06 -2.50
C ALA A 81 11.76 -4.17 -2.42
N ALA A 82 11.12 -4.32 -3.59
CA ALA A 82 9.69 -4.56 -3.69
C ALA A 82 9.36 -5.98 -3.22
N ARG A 83 8.21 -6.17 -2.57
CA ARG A 83 7.74 -7.51 -2.22
C ARG A 83 7.33 -8.28 -3.47
N ARG A 84 7.63 -9.57 -3.46
CA ARG A 84 7.07 -10.49 -4.44
C ARG A 84 5.56 -10.65 -4.22
N ALA A 85 4.77 -10.33 -5.25
CA ALA A 85 3.31 -10.40 -5.21
C ALA A 85 2.76 -11.82 -5.00
N ASP A 86 3.55 -12.85 -5.31
CA ASP A 86 3.19 -14.27 -5.14
C ASP A 86 3.55 -14.85 -3.76
N MET A 87 4.12 -14.05 -2.87
CA MET A 87 4.53 -14.46 -1.54
C MET A 87 3.75 -13.68 -0.46
N PRO A 88 3.42 -14.30 0.68
CA PRO A 88 2.88 -13.58 1.82
C PRO A 88 3.81 -12.44 2.26
N SER A 89 3.22 -11.31 2.64
CA SER A 89 3.97 -10.15 3.13
C SER A 89 4.69 -10.48 4.43
N CYS A 90 6.02 -10.40 4.44
CA CYS A 90 6.80 -10.53 5.68
C CYS A 90 6.74 -9.28 6.59
N LEU A 91 6.28 -8.14 6.07
CA LEU A 91 6.24 -6.86 6.80
C LEU A 91 4.86 -6.52 7.36
N VAL A 92 3.82 -6.96 6.66
CA VAL A 92 2.43 -6.85 7.10
C VAL A 92 1.90 -8.26 7.27
N ASP A 93 2.56 -9.01 8.17
CA ASP A 93 2.07 -10.32 8.57
C ASP A 93 0.90 -10.14 9.54
N SER A 94 -0.03 -11.10 9.52
CA SER A 94 -1.19 -11.12 10.40
C SER A 94 -0.79 -11.03 11.88
N SER A 95 0.30 -11.68 12.30
CA SER A 95 0.75 -11.63 13.69
C SER A 95 1.26 -10.24 14.06
N HIS A 96 2.05 -9.64 13.19
CA HIS A 96 2.61 -8.31 13.35
C HIS A 96 1.50 -7.24 13.43
N VAL A 97 0.51 -7.30 12.54
CA VAL A 97 -0.65 -6.37 12.58
C VAL A 97 -1.40 -6.50 13.90
N VAL A 98 -1.68 -7.72 14.37
CA VAL A 98 -2.41 -7.93 15.63
C VAL A 98 -1.67 -7.34 16.83
N GLU A 99 -0.35 -7.54 16.88
CA GLU A 99 0.52 -7.02 17.92
C GLU A 99 0.56 -5.49 17.89
N ARG A 100 0.89 -4.90 16.74
CA ARG A 100 1.09 -3.45 16.58
C ARG A 100 -0.22 -2.65 16.68
N MET A 101 -1.34 -3.25 16.27
CA MET A 101 -2.66 -2.68 16.51
C MET A 101 -3.08 -2.74 17.98
N GLY A 102 -2.30 -3.38 18.87
CA GLY A 102 -2.48 -3.42 20.32
C GLY A 102 -3.78 -4.13 20.73
N LEU A 103 -4.17 -5.15 19.96
CA LEU A 103 -5.39 -5.93 20.13
C LEU A 103 -5.05 -7.44 20.17
N GLY A 104 -3.95 -7.81 20.83
CA GLY A 104 -3.48 -9.20 20.90
C GLY A 104 -4.50 -10.22 21.39
N GLN A 105 -5.40 -9.81 22.29
CA GLN A 105 -6.49 -10.66 22.81
C GLN A 105 -7.73 -10.71 21.90
N ARG A 106 -7.77 -9.87 20.85
CA ARG A 106 -8.88 -9.76 19.88
C ARG A 106 -8.30 -9.64 18.45
N PRO A 107 -7.67 -10.71 17.93
CA PRO A 107 -6.92 -10.66 16.67
C PRO A 107 -7.80 -10.28 15.47
N ASN A 108 -9.06 -10.73 15.43
CA ASN A 108 -9.98 -10.38 14.35
C ASN A 108 -10.33 -8.89 14.37
N ALA A 109 -10.57 -8.30 15.55
CA ALA A 109 -10.81 -6.87 15.67
C ALA A 109 -9.60 -6.06 15.15
N ALA A 110 -8.38 -6.50 15.42
CA ALA A 110 -7.17 -5.87 14.90
C ALA A 110 -7.14 -5.86 13.36
N LYS A 111 -7.45 -7.02 12.76
CA LYS A 111 -7.50 -7.18 11.30
C LYS A 111 -8.61 -6.33 10.69
N ILE A 112 -9.79 -6.29 11.31
CA ILE A 112 -10.92 -5.46 10.86
C ILE A 112 -10.50 -3.98 10.85
N TRP A 113 -10.00 -3.46 11.97
CA TRP A 113 -9.52 -2.08 12.04
C TRP A 113 -8.46 -1.78 10.99
N PHE A 114 -7.44 -2.63 10.89
CA PHE A 114 -6.37 -2.45 9.92
C PHE A 114 -6.89 -2.43 8.48
N THR A 115 -7.73 -3.39 8.10
CA THR A 115 -8.29 -3.51 6.75
C THR A 115 -9.19 -2.33 6.40
N GLN A 116 -10.06 -1.87 7.31
CA GLN A 116 -10.94 -0.72 7.04
C GLN A 116 -10.13 0.56 6.85
N ILE A 117 -9.13 0.80 7.71
CA ILE A 117 -8.25 1.97 7.58
C ILE A 117 -7.43 1.87 6.29
N TRP A 118 -6.95 0.67 5.94
CA TRP A 118 -6.22 0.43 4.69
C TRP A 118 -7.05 0.80 3.46
N LEU A 119 -8.32 0.37 3.40
CA LEU A 119 -9.20 0.66 2.27
C LEU A 119 -9.48 2.17 2.15
N LEU A 120 -9.75 2.85 3.26
CA LEU A 120 -9.94 4.31 3.26
C LEU A 120 -8.67 5.07 2.90
N HIS A 121 -7.51 4.58 3.35
CA HIS A 121 -6.23 5.11 2.91
C HIS A 121 -6.07 5.02 1.39
N LEU A 122 -6.38 3.87 0.78
CA LEU A 122 -6.33 3.70 -0.67
C LEU A 122 -7.29 4.64 -1.39
N ASP A 123 -8.50 4.82 -0.85
CA ASP A 123 -9.48 5.78 -1.38
C ASP A 123 -8.91 7.21 -1.41
N LEU A 124 -8.27 7.65 -0.32
CA LEU A 124 -7.63 8.97 -0.24
C LEU A 124 -6.52 9.15 -1.28
N ILE A 125 -5.68 8.14 -1.52
CA ILE A 125 -4.49 8.30 -2.37
C ILE A 125 -4.69 7.92 -3.85
N TYR A 126 -5.80 7.24 -4.17
CA TYR A 126 -6.14 6.84 -5.54
C TYR A 126 -7.48 7.43 -5.99
N THR A 127 -8.59 7.12 -5.34
CA THR A 127 -9.91 7.55 -5.80
C THR A 127 -10.10 9.06 -5.72
N GLN A 128 -9.83 9.66 -4.57
CA GLN A 128 -10.07 11.10 -4.34
C GLN A 128 -9.11 11.99 -5.13
N LEU A 129 -7.94 11.45 -5.49
CA LEU A 129 -6.96 12.13 -6.33
C LEU A 129 -7.13 11.82 -7.82
N ASP A 130 -8.18 11.08 -8.21
CA ASP A 130 -8.41 10.59 -9.58
C ASP A 130 -7.15 9.99 -10.20
N ARG A 131 -6.50 9.11 -9.43
CA ARG A 131 -5.21 8.51 -9.76
C ARG A 131 -5.37 7.01 -9.93
N SER A 132 -4.84 6.49 -11.02
CA SER A 132 -4.75 5.05 -11.25
C SER A 132 -3.53 4.42 -10.56
N PRO A 133 -3.62 3.17 -10.06
CA PRO A 133 -2.46 2.37 -9.67
C PRO A 133 -1.36 2.30 -10.75
N LEU A 134 -1.71 2.47 -12.03
CA LEU A 134 -0.76 2.50 -13.15
C LEU A 134 0.12 3.76 -13.17
N GLU A 135 -0.35 4.86 -12.59
CA GLU A 135 0.33 6.16 -12.60
C GLU A 135 1.38 6.25 -11.49
N ARG A 136 2.43 5.42 -11.60
CA ARG A 136 3.56 5.40 -10.66
C ARG A 136 4.20 6.77 -10.50
N GLY A 137 4.35 7.53 -11.58
CA GLY A 137 5.03 8.83 -11.60
C GLY A 137 4.35 9.90 -10.73
N ARG A 138 3.03 9.80 -10.52
CA ARG A 138 2.27 10.75 -9.70
C ARG A 138 2.33 10.47 -8.18
N TRP A 139 3.20 9.55 -7.74
CA TRP A 139 3.36 9.20 -6.33
C TRP A 139 3.69 10.41 -5.42
N ILE A 140 4.39 11.42 -5.96
CA ILE A 140 4.74 12.66 -5.22
C ILE A 140 3.49 13.40 -4.75
N ASN A 141 2.40 13.31 -5.50
CA ASN A 141 1.15 14.02 -5.24
C ASN A 141 0.20 13.23 -4.32
N ALA A 142 0.51 11.97 -4.04
CA ALA A 142 -0.29 11.09 -3.20
C ALA A 142 -0.02 11.33 -1.71
N SER A 143 -0.38 12.52 -1.25
CA SER A 143 -0.24 12.97 0.14
C SER A 143 -1.60 13.17 0.80
N PHE A 144 -1.67 12.94 2.10
CA PHE A 144 -2.87 13.13 2.92
C PHE A 144 -2.46 13.45 4.36
N THR A 145 -3.36 14.03 5.15
CA THR A 145 -3.11 14.24 6.59
C THR A 145 -3.72 13.12 7.42
N ARG A 146 -3.17 12.91 8.61
CA ARG A 146 -3.75 11.99 9.60
C ARG A 146 -5.20 12.36 9.90
N GLU A 147 -5.49 13.65 10.00
CA GLU A 147 -6.82 14.17 10.30
C GLU A 147 -7.80 13.83 9.17
N MET A 148 -7.40 13.95 7.89
CA MET A 148 -8.23 13.50 6.75
C MET A 148 -8.59 12.01 6.85
N LEU A 149 -7.65 11.16 7.25
CA LEU A 149 -7.90 9.72 7.41
C LEU A 149 -8.78 9.42 8.65
N GLN A 150 -8.63 10.18 9.74
CA GLN A 150 -9.50 10.09 10.92
C GLN A 150 -10.94 10.51 10.60
N ASP A 151 -11.10 11.59 9.84
CA ASP A 151 -12.40 12.09 9.42
C ASP A 151 -13.06 11.11 8.45
N ALA A 152 -12.32 10.56 7.48
CA ALA A 152 -12.81 9.53 6.58
C ALA A 152 -13.28 8.28 7.33
N LEU A 153 -12.53 7.81 8.33
CA LEU A 153 -12.93 6.65 9.14
C LEU A 153 -14.14 6.95 10.01
N SER A 154 -14.19 8.14 10.62
CA SER A 154 -15.34 8.56 11.44
C SER A 154 -16.60 8.67 10.59
N THR A 155 -16.50 9.24 9.39
CA THR A 155 -17.59 9.34 8.41
C THR A 155 -18.03 7.96 7.98
N HIS A 156 -17.10 7.07 7.64
CA HIS A 156 -17.41 5.69 7.28
C HIS A 156 -18.21 4.95 8.36
N ILE A 157 -17.77 5.04 9.62
CA ILE A 157 -18.45 4.37 10.74
C ILE A 157 -19.83 5.00 10.99
N ASN A 158 -19.92 6.33 11.07
CA ASN A 158 -21.14 7.03 11.46
C ASN A 158 -22.20 7.06 10.35
N ASP A 159 -21.77 7.31 9.11
CA ASP A 159 -22.68 7.56 8.01
C ASP A 159 -22.94 6.35 7.14
N HIS A 160 -22.07 5.33 7.16
CA HIS A 160 -22.26 4.11 6.40
C HIS A 160 -22.51 2.92 7.30
N VAL A 161 -21.60 2.57 8.21
CA VAL A 161 -21.71 1.33 9.00
C VAL A 161 -22.89 1.37 9.99
N ARG A 162 -22.99 2.42 10.81
CA ARG A 162 -24.04 2.53 11.85
C ARG A 162 -25.45 2.67 11.28
N LYS A 163 -25.58 3.11 10.03
CA LYS A 163 -26.88 3.23 9.34
C LYS A 163 -27.34 1.94 8.67
N LEU A 164 -26.51 0.89 8.63
CA LEU A 164 -26.93 -0.41 8.16
C LEU A 164 -27.96 -1.02 9.12
N ASN A 165 -28.87 -1.83 8.56
CA ASN A 165 -29.89 -2.51 9.34
C ASN A 165 -29.25 -3.56 10.27
N ALA A 166 -29.21 -3.26 11.57
CA ALA A 166 -28.61 -4.14 12.57
C ALA A 166 -29.24 -5.54 12.61
N VAL A 167 -30.53 -5.66 12.26
CA VAL A 167 -31.26 -6.94 12.26
C VAL A 167 -30.75 -7.88 11.16
N GLU A 168 -30.30 -7.33 10.03
CA GLU A 168 -29.71 -8.11 8.93
C GLU A 168 -28.24 -8.48 9.20
N LEU A 169 -27.60 -7.81 10.17
CA LEU A 169 -26.17 -7.94 10.48
C LEU A 169 -25.90 -8.58 11.84
N THR A 170 -26.90 -9.28 12.42
CA THR A 170 -26.89 -9.81 13.80
C THR A 170 -25.70 -10.74 14.13
N ASN A 171 -24.96 -11.23 13.13
CA ASN A 171 -23.75 -12.07 13.32
C ASN A 171 -22.48 -11.49 12.64
N SER A 172 -22.50 -10.21 12.27
CA SER A 172 -21.36 -9.58 11.60
C SER A 172 -20.34 -9.08 12.62
N GLU A 173 -19.25 -9.83 12.80
CA GLU A 173 -18.12 -9.42 13.64
C GLU A 173 -17.54 -8.05 13.20
N VAL A 174 -17.56 -7.76 11.89
CA VAL A 174 -17.14 -6.47 11.34
C VAL A 174 -18.02 -5.33 11.87
N TYR A 175 -19.35 -5.51 11.81
CA TYR A 175 -20.31 -4.53 12.30
C TYR A 175 -20.15 -4.32 13.81
N GLU A 176 -20.06 -5.40 14.58
CA GLU A 176 -19.88 -5.33 16.03
C GLU A 176 -18.61 -4.58 16.43
N VAL A 177 -17.47 -4.92 15.82
CA VAL A 177 -16.18 -4.29 16.12
C VAL A 177 -16.18 -2.80 15.82
N LEU A 178 -16.74 -2.38 14.68
CA LEU A 178 -16.76 -0.98 14.27
C LEU A 178 -17.80 -0.17 15.04
N CYS A 179 -18.95 -0.76 15.37
CA CYS A 179 -19.99 -0.08 16.15
C CYS A 179 -19.64 0.03 17.64
N ALA A 180 -18.82 -0.89 18.18
CA ALA A 180 -18.32 -0.84 19.56
C ALA A 180 -17.23 0.23 19.81
N GLU A 181 -16.84 0.98 18.77
CA GLU A 181 -15.90 2.09 18.83
C GLU A 181 -16.34 3.19 19.81
N LYS A 182 -15.40 3.70 20.60
CA LYS A 182 -15.57 4.91 21.42
C LYS A 182 -14.66 5.99 20.86
N GLY A 183 -15.12 7.22 20.66
CA GLY A 183 -14.44 8.27 19.86
C GLY A 183 -12.91 8.50 19.99
N ALA A 184 -12.23 8.06 21.06
CA ALA A 184 -10.77 8.04 21.14
C ALA A 184 -10.11 6.87 20.39
N ASP A 185 -10.87 5.84 20.03
CA ASP A 185 -10.42 4.60 19.39
C ASP A 185 -10.03 4.86 17.92
N VAL A 186 -10.81 5.65 17.17
CA VAL A 186 -10.47 6.06 15.79
C VAL A 186 -9.07 6.66 15.72
N SER A 187 -8.81 7.71 16.52
CA SER A 187 -7.52 8.39 16.50
C SER A 187 -6.36 7.45 16.86
N ARG A 188 -6.57 6.58 17.87
CA ARG A 188 -5.58 5.58 18.28
C ARG A 188 -5.25 4.58 17.17
N TYR A 189 -6.27 4.01 16.51
CA TYR A 189 -6.05 2.99 15.49
C TYR A 189 -5.51 3.56 14.18
N VAL A 190 -5.93 4.77 13.80
CA VAL A 190 -5.33 5.48 12.65
C VAL A 190 -3.84 5.74 12.89
N ARG A 191 -3.46 6.19 14.09
CA ARG A 191 -2.04 6.38 14.42
C ARG A 191 -1.24 5.08 14.31
N ARG A 192 -1.75 3.98 14.90
CA ARG A 192 -1.10 2.66 14.84
C ARG A 192 -0.95 2.15 13.41
N PHE A 193 -1.99 2.34 12.59
CA PHE A 193 -1.94 2.02 11.17
C PHE A 193 -0.80 2.79 10.47
N LEU A 194 -0.74 4.11 10.65
CA LEU A 194 0.29 4.95 10.02
C LEU A 194 1.71 4.54 10.46
N GLU A 195 1.91 4.22 11.74
CA GLU A 195 3.17 3.70 12.26
C GLU A 195 3.58 2.39 11.53
N ILE A 196 2.67 1.42 11.41
CA ILE A 196 2.91 0.15 10.69
C ILE A 196 3.28 0.43 9.21
N MET A 197 2.55 1.34 8.56
CA MET A 197 2.78 1.68 7.15
C MET A 197 4.11 2.38 6.91
N CYS A 198 4.55 3.24 7.85
CA CYS A 198 5.85 3.89 7.80
C CYS A 198 7.00 2.92 8.10
N GLU A 199 6.86 2.04 9.08
CA GLU A 199 7.83 0.98 9.38
C GLU A 199 8.01 0.03 8.18
N GLY A 200 6.92 -0.31 7.50
CA GLY A 200 6.95 -1.10 6.26
C GLY A 200 7.51 -0.37 5.03
N GLY A 201 7.83 0.93 5.15
CA GLY A 201 8.32 1.76 4.04
C GLY A 201 7.27 2.06 2.97
N LEU A 202 5.99 1.88 3.27
CA LEU A 202 4.88 2.12 2.33
C LEU A 202 4.40 3.58 2.36
N LEU A 203 4.48 4.20 3.54
CA LEU A 203 4.25 5.63 3.74
C LEU A 203 5.50 6.30 4.29
N GLU A 204 5.61 7.60 4.05
CA GLU A 204 6.58 8.46 4.72
C GLU A 204 5.88 9.69 5.30
N GLU A 205 6.26 10.07 6.52
CA GLU A 205 5.84 11.32 7.13
C GLU A 205 6.75 12.45 6.64
N ARG A 206 6.17 13.49 6.03
CA ARG A 206 6.91 14.61 5.42
C ARG A 206 6.93 15.85 6.30
N ALA A 207 5.88 16.00 7.11
CA ALA A 207 5.74 16.97 8.18
C ALA A 207 4.85 16.33 9.25
N GLU A 208 4.80 16.91 10.44
CA GLU A 208 3.97 16.38 11.54
C GLU A 208 2.53 16.17 11.09
N GLY A 209 2.07 14.92 11.10
CA GLY A 209 0.71 14.54 10.70
C GLY A 209 0.46 14.51 9.19
N ALA A 210 1.45 14.81 8.35
CA ALA A 210 1.32 14.81 6.89
C ALA A 210 2.09 13.62 6.27
N PHE A 211 1.34 12.73 5.63
CA PHE A 211 1.83 11.46 5.11
C PHE A 211 1.80 11.45 3.58
N ARG A 212 2.70 10.67 2.99
CA ARG A 212 2.77 10.47 1.54
C ARG A 212 3.06 9.02 1.21
N GLN A 213 2.47 8.54 0.12
CA GLN A 213 2.86 7.26 -0.48
C GLN A 213 4.34 7.27 -0.88
N THR A 214 5.08 6.22 -0.56
CA THR A 214 6.46 6.08 -1.04
C THR A 214 6.49 5.56 -2.49
N LEU A 215 7.59 5.82 -3.21
CA LEU A 215 7.80 5.22 -4.53
C LEU A 215 7.74 3.68 -4.49
N LEU A 216 8.24 3.07 -3.41
CA LEU A 216 8.14 1.63 -3.18
C LEU A 216 6.68 1.17 -3.17
N SER A 217 5.83 1.82 -2.38
CA SER A 217 4.41 1.47 -2.32
C SER A 217 3.72 1.64 -3.67
N ALA A 218 4.06 2.68 -4.43
CA ALA A 218 3.52 2.89 -5.77
C ALA A 218 3.94 1.78 -6.75
N VAL A 219 5.19 1.32 -6.67
CA VAL A 219 5.70 0.19 -7.48
C VAL A 219 4.98 -1.10 -7.11
N GLU A 220 4.89 -1.43 -5.82
CA GLU A 220 4.21 -2.64 -5.36
C GLU A 220 2.71 -2.62 -5.70
N MET A 221 2.05 -1.47 -5.58
CA MET A 221 0.64 -1.35 -5.93
C MET A 221 0.41 -1.55 -7.43
N LYS A 222 1.26 -0.97 -8.29
CA LYS A 222 1.17 -1.20 -9.73
C LYS A 222 1.36 -2.68 -10.06
N GLU A 223 2.37 -3.33 -9.50
CA GLU A 223 2.65 -4.74 -9.77
C GLU A 223 1.48 -5.64 -9.33
N ASN A 224 0.95 -5.42 -8.13
CA ASN A 224 -0.22 -6.16 -7.64
C ASN A 224 -1.45 -5.90 -8.52
N PHE A 225 -1.65 -4.65 -8.97
CA PHE A 225 -2.74 -4.31 -9.87
C PHE A 225 -2.60 -5.02 -11.22
N ASP A 226 -1.45 -4.91 -11.89
CA ASP A 226 -1.17 -5.50 -13.20
C ASP A 226 -1.31 -7.02 -13.19
N ARG A 227 -0.84 -7.67 -12.12
CA ARG A 227 -0.83 -9.13 -12.02
C ARG A 227 -2.19 -9.71 -11.62
N SER A 228 -2.93 -9.03 -10.75
CA SER A 228 -4.13 -9.60 -10.14
C SER A 228 -5.42 -8.99 -10.68
N LEU A 229 -5.52 -7.66 -10.67
CA LEU A 229 -6.79 -6.99 -10.93
C LEU A 229 -6.96 -6.58 -12.40
N ALA A 230 -5.90 -6.07 -13.05
CA ALA A 230 -5.95 -5.66 -14.45
C ALA A 230 -6.46 -6.77 -15.38
N PRO A 231 -6.03 -8.04 -15.28
CA PRO A 231 -6.53 -9.12 -16.14
C PRO A 231 -8.03 -9.38 -15.96
N LEU A 232 -8.56 -9.15 -14.76
CA LEU A 232 -9.99 -9.29 -14.45
C LEU A 232 -10.81 -8.10 -14.95
N MET A 233 -10.22 -6.91 -14.96
CA MET A 233 -10.83 -5.70 -15.49
C MET A 233 -10.80 -5.65 -17.04
N LEU A 234 -9.80 -6.29 -17.64
CA LEU A 234 -9.60 -6.43 -19.08
C LEU A 234 -10.68 -7.24 -19.80
N ALA A 235 -11.65 -7.84 -19.09
CA ALA A 235 -12.86 -8.37 -19.70
C ALA A 235 -13.78 -7.29 -20.32
N ARG A 236 -13.47 -5.99 -20.16
CA ARG A 236 -14.31 -4.87 -20.64
C ARG A 236 -13.60 -3.85 -21.53
N GLU A 237 -12.30 -3.97 -21.77
CA GLU A 237 -11.53 -2.98 -22.56
C GLU A 237 -11.81 -2.98 -24.08
N GLN A 238 -12.68 -3.85 -24.59
CA GLN A 238 -13.14 -3.74 -25.98
C GLN A 238 -14.03 -2.49 -26.25
N SER A 239 -14.41 -1.70 -25.23
CA SER A 239 -15.27 -0.52 -25.40
C SER A 239 -14.59 0.86 -25.23
N GLY A 240 -13.26 0.94 -25.13
CA GLY A 240 -12.52 2.20 -25.33
C GLY A 240 -12.79 3.34 -24.34
N GLN A 241 -13.30 3.04 -23.15
CA GLN A 241 -13.41 4.00 -22.05
C GLN A 241 -12.79 3.39 -20.79
N SER A 242 -11.84 4.09 -20.17
CA SER A 242 -11.29 3.74 -18.85
C SER A 242 -12.06 4.54 -17.79
N PRO A 243 -13.09 3.97 -17.14
CA PRO A 243 -13.80 4.64 -16.07
C PRO A 243 -12.96 4.73 -14.79
N SER A 244 -13.22 5.73 -13.95
CA SER A 244 -12.57 5.87 -12.65
C SER A 244 -13.00 4.75 -11.68
N MET A 245 -12.18 4.47 -10.66
CA MET A 245 -12.50 3.46 -9.64
C MET A 245 -13.87 3.69 -8.96
N ALA A 246 -14.28 4.95 -8.80
CA ALA A 246 -15.60 5.30 -8.26
C ALA A 246 -16.75 4.87 -9.19
N GLN A 247 -16.57 4.97 -10.50
CA GLN A 247 -17.54 4.53 -11.52
C GLN A 247 -17.62 3.00 -11.62
N LEU A 248 -16.52 2.32 -11.29
CA LEU A 248 -16.43 0.85 -11.25
C LEU A 248 -17.10 0.26 -9.99
N ALA A 249 -17.07 0.96 -8.86
CA ALA A 249 -17.65 0.50 -7.60
C ALA A 249 -19.19 0.59 -7.56
N GLY A 250 -19.78 1.56 -8.27
CA GLY A 250 -21.24 1.80 -8.25
C GLY A 250 -22.08 0.56 -8.61
N PRO A 251 -21.86 -0.08 -9.77
CA PRO A 251 -22.64 -1.26 -10.19
C PRO A 251 -22.39 -2.51 -9.34
N LEU A 252 -21.18 -2.65 -8.77
CA LEU A 252 -20.82 -3.80 -7.93
C LEU A 252 -21.50 -3.75 -6.56
N LEU A 253 -21.91 -2.56 -6.11
CA LEU A 253 -22.61 -2.35 -4.84
C LEU A 253 -24.14 -2.45 -4.95
N THR A 254 -24.70 -2.28 -6.15
CA THR A 254 -26.16 -2.34 -6.39
C THR A 254 -26.65 -3.67 -6.99
N ALA A 255 -25.79 -4.46 -7.64
CA ALA A 255 -26.19 -5.71 -8.29
C ALA A 255 -26.67 -6.82 -7.32
N ALA A 256 -26.48 -6.67 -6.02
CA ALA A 256 -27.01 -7.61 -5.02
C ALA A 256 -28.53 -7.44 -4.77
N GLN A 257 -29.16 -6.34 -5.21
CA GLN A 257 -30.58 -6.09 -4.93
C GLN A 257 -31.56 -6.52 -6.03
N GLU A 258 -31.12 -6.76 -7.27
CA GLU A 258 -32.05 -7.06 -8.38
C GLU A 258 -32.26 -8.56 -8.65
N ILE A 259 -31.47 -9.46 -8.06
CA ILE A 259 -31.64 -10.92 -8.25
C ILE A 259 -32.74 -11.49 -7.32
N ALA A 260 -33.24 -10.72 -6.35
CA ALA A 260 -34.23 -11.17 -5.38
C ALA A 260 -35.70 -10.86 -5.75
N SER A 261 -35.99 -10.12 -6.82
CA SER A 261 -37.36 -9.66 -7.12
C SER A 261 -38.07 -10.34 -8.29
N ASP A 262 -37.43 -11.24 -9.03
CA ASP A 262 -38.03 -11.84 -10.26
C ASP A 262 -38.38 -13.33 -10.13
N GLY A 263 -38.76 -13.74 -8.91
CA GLY A 263 -39.24 -15.10 -8.60
C GLY A 263 -40.66 -15.11 -8.08
N GLY A 264 -41.59 -14.44 -8.75
CA GLY A 264 -43.01 -14.42 -8.38
C GLY A 264 -43.93 -14.27 -9.59
N GLU A 265 -44.80 -15.27 -9.77
CA GLU A 265 -45.99 -15.31 -10.63
C GLU A 265 -45.79 -15.55 -12.14
N GLN A 266 -45.87 -16.81 -12.59
CA GLN A 266 -47.12 -17.49 -13.03
C GLN A 266 -46.84 -18.95 -13.41
#